data_AF-A0A4V3JSH7-F1
#
_entry.id   AF-A0A4V3JSH7-F1
#
_cell.length_a   1.000
_cell.length_b   1.000
_cell.length_c   1.000
_cell.angle_alpha   90.00
_cell.angle_beta   90.00
_cell.angle_gamma   90.00
#
_symmetry.space_group_name_H-M   'P 1'
#
loop_
_entity.id
_entity.type
_entity.pdbx_description
1 polymer ?
#
loop_
_entity_poly.entity_id
_entity_poly.type
_entity_poly.pdbx_seq_one_letter_code
_entity_poly.pdbx_strand_id
1 'polypeptide(L)'
;MSRTKKKPEDLENAGFPKNPNSSKEWDRLELYLRGMGIEDSLEIQKILSKVFSKAENQNVSIFEIFKEEISAKLDRDWESGLPSLEPGSMVPRPIDFGPLADLASPSAEKPEPVALVLTALFWAAVYISLAFWYFS
;
A
#
# COMPACT_ATOMS: atom_id res chain seq x y z
N MET A 1 22.50 -36.14 -34.76
CA MET A 1 22.69 -35.21 -33.62
C MET A 1 21.33 -34.92 -33.01
N SER A 2 21.03 -35.59 -31.90
CA SER A 2 19.69 -35.65 -31.31
C SER A 2 19.45 -34.47 -30.37
N ARG A 3 18.44 -33.64 -30.71
CA ARG A 3 17.91 -32.60 -29.82
C ARG A 3 17.13 -33.28 -28.69
N THR A 4 17.73 -33.35 -27.50
CA THR A 4 17.02 -33.73 -26.28
C THR A 4 16.03 -32.63 -25.92
N LYS A 5 14.74 -32.90 -26.12
CA LYS A 5 13.64 -32.13 -25.53
C LYS A 5 13.74 -32.26 -24.01
N LYS A 6 14.08 -31.17 -23.31
CA LYS A 6 13.88 -31.08 -21.86
C LYS A 6 12.36 -30.98 -21.62
N LYS A 7 11.88 -31.96 -20.86
CA LYS A 7 10.52 -32.15 -20.36
C LYS A 7 10.21 -31.01 -19.34
N PRO A 8 9.05 -30.33 -19.40
CA PRO A 8 8.61 -29.46 -18.33
C PRO A 8 7.88 -30.31 -17.28
N GLU A 9 8.62 -30.90 -16.36
CA GLU A 9 8.09 -31.48 -15.13
C GLU A 9 8.61 -30.61 -13.99
N ASP A 10 7.93 -29.49 -13.70
CA ASP A 10 8.10 -28.69 -12.47
C ASP A 10 7.00 -27.59 -12.40
N LEU A 11 5.73 -27.97 -12.67
CA LEU A 11 4.57 -27.09 -12.47
C LEU A 11 3.54 -27.69 -11.49
N GLU A 12 3.87 -28.80 -10.83
CA GLU A 12 3.02 -29.44 -9.82
C GLU A 12 3.62 -29.24 -8.42
N ASN A 13 3.61 -28.00 -7.95
CA ASN A 13 3.59 -27.65 -6.51
C ASN A 13 3.41 -26.13 -6.38
N ALA A 14 2.33 -25.60 -6.97
CA ALA A 14 1.83 -24.30 -6.59
C ALA A 14 1.33 -24.43 -5.14
N GLY A 15 2.21 -24.08 -4.20
CA GLY A 15 2.02 -24.19 -2.75
C GLY A 15 0.91 -23.27 -2.25
N PHE A 16 -0.33 -23.58 -2.61
CA PHE A 16 -1.50 -23.03 -1.97
C PHE A 16 -1.74 -23.77 -0.65
N PRO A 17 -2.01 -23.04 0.44
CA PRO A 17 -2.30 -23.66 1.72
C PRO A 17 -3.50 -24.61 1.62
N LYS A 18 -3.29 -25.89 1.96
CA LYS A 18 -4.33 -26.93 1.96
C LYS A 18 -5.40 -26.75 3.05
N ASN A 19 -5.16 -25.90 4.05
CA ASN A 19 -6.06 -25.66 5.17
C ASN A 19 -6.80 -24.30 5.06
N PRO A 20 -8.09 -24.23 5.44
CA PRO A 20 -8.89 -23.01 5.33
C PRO A 20 -8.48 -21.90 6.31
N ASN A 21 -7.73 -22.24 7.38
CA ASN A 21 -7.15 -21.24 8.28
C ASN A 21 -5.86 -20.66 7.71
N SER A 22 -5.05 -21.48 7.05
CA SER A 22 -3.80 -21.04 6.41
C SER A 22 -4.04 -20.17 5.17
N SER A 23 -5.18 -20.31 4.48
CA SER A 23 -5.53 -19.39 3.38
C SER A 23 -5.81 -17.97 3.88
N LYS A 24 -6.50 -17.81 5.02
CA LYS A 24 -6.72 -16.49 5.63
C LYS A 24 -5.43 -15.83 6.09
N GLU A 25 -4.49 -16.62 6.60
CA GLU A 25 -3.18 -16.12 7.03
C GLU A 25 -2.31 -15.76 5.83
N TRP A 26 -2.40 -16.53 4.74
CA TRP A 26 -1.73 -16.21 3.48
C TRP A 26 -2.15 -14.84 2.96
N ASP A 27 -3.46 -14.59 2.83
CA ASP A 27 -4.00 -13.33 2.33
C ASP A 27 -3.57 -12.13 3.21
N ARG A 28 -3.54 -12.34 4.54
CA ARG A 28 -3.08 -11.31 5.48
C ARG A 28 -1.61 -10.97 5.28
N LEU A 29 -0.75 -11.98 5.20
CA LEU A 29 0.69 -11.79 5.03
C LEU A 29 1.02 -11.20 3.65
N GLU A 30 0.26 -11.57 2.62
CA GLU A 30 0.35 -10.94 1.30
C GLU A 30 0.03 -9.45 1.36
N LEU A 31 -1.04 -9.05 2.06
CA LEU A 31 -1.36 -7.63 2.27
C LEU A 31 -0.24 -6.88 3.00
N TYR A 32 0.40 -7.50 3.99
CA TYR A 32 1.55 -6.89 4.68
C TYR A 32 2.74 -6.70 3.73
N LEU A 33 3.07 -7.70 2.91
CA LEU A 33 4.17 -7.62 1.95
C LEU A 33 3.93 -6.51 0.91
N ARG A 34 2.71 -6.42 0.38
CA ARG A 34 2.31 -5.33 -0.52
C ARG A 34 2.36 -3.97 0.17
N GLY A 35 1.90 -3.88 1.42
CA GLY A 35 1.97 -2.66 2.24
C GLY A 35 3.41 -2.20 2.56
N MET A 36 4.38 -3.11 2.52
CA MET A 36 5.81 -2.81 2.66
C MET A 36 6.49 -2.41 1.33
N GLY A 37 5.76 -2.37 0.21
CA GLY A 37 6.29 -1.97 -1.10
C GLY A 37 6.85 -3.11 -1.94
N ILE A 38 6.64 -4.38 -1.56
CA ILE A 38 6.95 -5.52 -2.43
C ILE A 38 5.75 -5.71 -3.36
N GLU A 39 5.88 -5.26 -4.60
CA GLU A 39 4.82 -5.33 -5.61
C GLU A 39 4.92 -6.59 -6.51
N ASP A 40 6.09 -7.23 -6.56
CA ASP A 40 6.30 -8.41 -7.40
C ASP A 40 5.59 -9.65 -6.81
N SER A 41 4.56 -10.10 -7.52
CA SER A 41 3.76 -11.29 -7.17
C SER A 41 4.60 -12.57 -7.03
N LEU A 42 5.67 -12.71 -7.81
CA LEU A 42 6.53 -13.91 -7.74
C LEU A 42 7.38 -13.88 -6.47
N GLU A 43 7.85 -12.70 -6.09
CA GLU A 43 8.64 -12.51 -4.88
C GLU A 43 7.79 -12.74 -3.63
N ILE A 44 6.56 -12.20 -3.61
CA ILE A 44 5.58 -12.46 -2.55
C ILE A 44 5.35 -13.96 -2.39
N GLN A 45 5.06 -14.68 -3.48
CA GLN A 45 4.79 -16.11 -3.44
C GLN A 45 6.01 -16.91 -2.93
N LYS A 46 7.22 -16.52 -3.33
CA LYS A 46 8.46 -17.17 -2.89
C LYS A 46 8.71 -16.97 -1.39
N ILE A 47 8.44 -15.77 -0.87
CA ILE A 47 8.59 -15.48 0.57
C ILE A 47 7.54 -16.25 1.36
N LEU A 48 6.26 -16.16 0.97
CA LEU A 48 5.17 -16.83 1.68
C LEU A 48 5.34 -18.35 1.66
N SER A 49 5.66 -18.95 0.52
CA SER A 49 5.91 -20.40 0.47
C SER A 49 7.05 -20.84 1.39
N LYS A 50 8.11 -20.04 1.52
CA LYS A 50 9.21 -20.30 2.46
C LYS A 50 8.76 -20.16 3.93
N VAL A 51 7.92 -19.18 4.25
CA VAL A 51 7.38 -18.98 5.61
C VAL A 51 6.45 -20.14 5.99
N PHE A 52 5.52 -20.51 5.12
CA PHE A 52 4.56 -21.59 5.39
C PHE A 52 5.25 -22.96 5.46
N SER A 53 6.24 -23.23 4.61
CA SER A 53 7.04 -24.47 4.71
C SER A 53 7.86 -24.55 5.99
N LYS A 54 8.39 -23.42 6.49
CA LYS A 54 9.06 -23.37 7.80
C LYS A 54 8.07 -23.58 8.96
N ALA A 55 6.88 -23.02 8.86
CA ALA A 55 5.83 -23.18 9.87
C ALA A 55 5.24 -24.60 9.93
N GLU A 56 5.24 -25.35 8.82
CA GLU A 56 4.88 -26.76 8.85
C GLU A 56 5.92 -27.62 9.60
N ASN A 57 7.19 -27.20 9.58
CA ASN A 57 8.30 -27.93 10.20
C ASN A 57 8.59 -27.49 11.65
N GLN A 58 8.20 -26.27 12.02
CA GLN A 58 8.39 -25.70 13.34
C GLN A 58 7.01 -25.36 13.91
N ASN A 59 6.65 -25.95 15.07
CA ASN A 59 5.43 -25.63 15.82
C ASN A 59 5.50 -24.22 16.46
N VAL A 60 5.90 -23.22 15.68
CA VAL A 60 6.08 -21.82 16.05
C VAL A 60 5.04 -20.99 15.31
N SER A 61 4.68 -19.83 15.87
CA SER A 61 3.79 -18.86 15.26
C SER A 61 4.26 -18.51 13.83
N ILE A 62 3.36 -18.65 12.84
CA ILE A 62 3.61 -18.30 11.43
C ILE A 62 4.08 -16.84 11.31
N PHE A 63 3.53 -15.95 12.15
CA PHE A 63 3.90 -14.54 12.13
C PHE A 63 5.32 -14.27 12.64
N GLU A 64 5.82 -15.08 13.59
CA GLU A 64 7.20 -14.95 14.09
C GLU A 64 8.20 -15.36 13.01
N ILE A 65 7.93 -16.47 12.32
CA ILE A 65 8.72 -16.97 11.18
C ILE A 65 8.70 -15.94 10.03
N PHE A 66 7.53 -15.36 9.75
CA PHE A 66 7.38 -14.29 8.77
C PHE A 66 8.25 -13.08 9.09
N LYS A 67 8.21 -12.62 10.35
CA LYS A 67 9.00 -11.48 10.80
C LYS A 67 10.50 -11.72 10.65
N GLU A 68 10.99 -12.90 11.06
CA GLU A 68 12.40 -13.27 10.94
C GLU A 68 12.85 -13.28 9.47
N GLU A 69 12.06 -13.91 8.59
CA GLU A 69 12.38 -14.02 7.16
C GLU A 69 12.37 -12.67 6.45
N ILE A 70 11.44 -11.78 6.81
CA ILE A 70 11.41 -10.42 6.27
C ILE A 70 12.54 -9.58 6.82
N SER A 71 12.85 -9.64 8.12
CA SER A 71 13.99 -8.88 8.66
C SER A 71 15.29 -9.26 7.96
N ALA A 72 15.52 -10.56 7.73
CA ALA A 72 16.73 -11.02 7.05
C ALA A 72 16.82 -10.58 5.58
N LYS A 73 15.67 -10.36 4.93
CA LYS A 73 15.60 -9.88 3.55
C LYS A 73 15.69 -8.35 3.47
N LEU A 74 14.98 -7.66 4.35
CA LEU A 74 14.93 -6.21 4.42
C LEU A 74 16.29 -5.64 4.80
N ASP A 75 17.00 -6.22 5.77
CA ASP A 75 18.36 -5.78 6.13
C ASP A 75 19.33 -5.89 4.95
N ARG A 76 19.20 -6.94 4.12
CA ARG A 76 20.01 -7.09 2.90
C ARG A 76 19.68 -6.06 1.83
N ASP A 77 18.41 -5.74 1.66
CA ASP A 77 17.96 -4.76 0.66
C ASP A 77 18.31 -3.32 1.11
N TRP A 78 18.35 -3.04 2.43
CA TRP A 78 18.84 -1.77 2.99
C TRP A 78 20.37 -1.61 2.90
N GLU A 79 21.14 -2.66 3.17
CA GLU A 79 22.61 -2.59 3.08
C GLU A 79 23.11 -2.54 1.64
N SER A 80 22.36 -3.10 0.67
CA SER A 80 22.78 -3.16 -0.74
C SER A 80 22.26 -2.02 -1.61
N GLY A 81 21.33 -1.20 -1.11
CA GLY A 81 20.64 -0.17 -1.89
C GLY A 81 20.99 1.28 -1.59
N LEU A 82 21.78 1.58 -0.55
CA LEU A 82 22.04 2.97 -0.17
C LEU A 82 23.32 3.50 -0.84
N PRO A 83 23.23 4.50 -1.75
CA PRO A 83 24.42 5.27 -2.13
C PRO A 83 24.99 5.93 -0.87
N SER A 84 26.31 6.08 -0.79
CA SER A 84 27.00 6.67 0.37
C SER A 84 26.35 8.01 0.74
N LEU A 85 25.53 8.00 1.79
CA LEU A 85 24.90 9.19 2.32
C LEU A 85 26.02 10.05 2.92
N GLU A 86 26.37 11.12 2.22
CA GLU A 86 27.10 12.22 2.82
C GLU A 86 26.26 12.71 4.02
N PRO A 87 26.82 12.82 5.24
CA PRO A 87 26.08 13.29 6.40
C PRO A 87 25.87 14.80 6.29
N GLY A 88 25.02 15.21 5.36
CA GLY A 88 24.75 16.59 5.00
C GLY A 88 23.37 17.02 5.45
N SER A 89 23.31 17.62 6.64
CA SER A 89 22.22 18.48 7.11
C SER A 89 20.86 17.81 7.35
N MET A 90 20.57 17.49 8.61
CA MET A 90 19.18 17.31 9.13
C MET A 90 18.39 18.64 9.18
N VAL A 91 18.69 19.59 8.29
CA VAL A 91 17.97 20.85 8.18
C VAL A 91 17.63 21.06 6.69
N PRO A 92 16.33 21.06 6.34
CA PRO A 92 15.91 21.37 4.98
C PRO A 92 16.34 22.79 4.62
N ARG A 93 16.89 22.95 3.42
CA ARG A 93 17.29 24.26 2.93
C ARG A 93 16.03 25.08 2.65
N PRO A 94 16.09 26.42 2.72
CA PRO A 94 14.95 27.29 2.39
C PRO A 94 14.36 27.06 0.98
N ILE A 95 15.14 26.50 0.05
CA ILE A 95 14.71 26.13 -1.31
C ILE A 95 13.95 24.79 -1.38
N ASP A 96 14.09 23.95 -0.33
CA ASP A 96 13.40 22.66 -0.22
C ASP A 96 11.95 22.84 0.28
N PHE A 97 11.65 24.01 0.84
CA PHE A 97 10.28 24.51 0.94
C PHE A 97 9.94 25.08 -0.43
N GLY A 98 9.21 24.30 -1.24
CA GLY A 98 8.68 24.75 -2.53
C GLY A 98 7.97 26.12 -2.44
N PRO A 99 7.59 26.74 -3.56
CA PRO A 99 7.06 28.10 -3.59
C PRO A 99 6.04 28.30 -2.47
N LEU A 100 6.32 29.25 -1.57
CA LEU A 100 5.51 29.50 -0.37
C LEU A 100 4.02 29.73 -0.69
N ALA A 101 3.71 30.05 -1.95
CA ALA A 101 2.36 30.11 -2.50
C ALA A 101 1.60 28.77 -2.41
N ASP A 102 2.24 27.62 -2.58
CA ASP A 102 1.60 26.31 -2.48
C ASP A 102 1.35 25.89 -1.03
N LEU A 103 2.21 26.33 -0.10
CA LEU A 103 2.06 26.06 1.34
C LEU A 103 1.09 27.04 2.04
N ALA A 104 0.96 28.26 1.51
CA ALA A 104 0.06 29.29 2.00
C ALA A 104 -1.29 29.30 1.27
N SER A 105 -1.59 28.28 0.45
CA SER A 105 -2.88 28.15 -0.23
C SER A 105 -3.78 27.13 0.49
N PRO A 106 -4.47 27.51 1.57
CA PRO A 106 -5.69 26.83 1.97
C PRO A 106 -6.85 27.26 1.04
N SER A 107 -6.61 27.38 -0.27
CA SER A 107 -7.50 28.16 -1.16
C SER A 107 -7.57 27.68 -2.61
N ALA A 108 -7.38 26.39 -2.87
CA ALA A 108 -7.70 25.82 -4.19
C ALA A 108 -8.28 24.41 -4.16
N GLU A 109 -8.81 23.94 -3.02
CA GLU A 109 -9.87 22.93 -3.09
C GLU A 109 -11.08 23.61 -3.73
N LYS A 110 -11.26 23.35 -5.03
CA LYS A 110 -12.46 23.74 -5.77
C LYS A 110 -13.66 23.48 -4.86
N PRO A 111 -14.47 24.52 -4.52
CA PRO A 111 -15.62 24.30 -3.65
C PRO A 111 -16.43 23.15 -4.23
N GLU A 112 -16.66 22.12 -3.43
CA GLU A 112 -17.38 20.95 -3.89
C GLU A 112 -18.69 21.42 -4.51
N PRO A 113 -19.04 20.97 -5.73
CA PRO A 113 -20.21 21.48 -6.45
C PRO A 113 -21.50 21.29 -5.63
N VAL A 114 -21.51 20.31 -4.73
CA VAL A 114 -22.60 20.04 -3.78
C VAL A 114 -22.83 21.22 -2.83
N ALA A 115 -21.78 21.86 -2.30
CA ALA A 115 -21.90 23.00 -1.40
C ALA A 115 -22.48 24.24 -2.10
N LEU A 116 -22.12 24.46 -3.37
CA LEU A 116 -22.67 25.55 -4.18
C LEU A 116 -24.16 25.34 -4.52
N VAL A 117 -24.56 24.11 -4.83
CA VAL A 117 -25.97 23.79 -5.12
C VAL A 117 -26.85 23.94 -3.88
N LEU A 118 -26.39 23.43 -2.72
CA LEU A 118 -27.12 23.55 -1.46
C LEU A 118 -27.27 24.99 -1.00
N THR A 119 -26.22 25.80 -1.12
CA THR A 119 -26.29 27.23 -0.79
C THR A 119 -27.25 27.99 -1.70
N ALA A 120 -27.24 27.72 -3.01
CA ALA A 120 -28.19 28.32 -3.94
C ALA A 120 -29.65 27.95 -3.62
N LEU A 121 -29.93 26.67 -3.33
CA LEU A 121 -31.26 26.20 -2.96
C LEU A 121 -31.74 26.80 -1.63
N PHE A 122 -30.85 26.87 -0.64
CA PHE A 122 -31.15 27.49 0.66
C PHE A 122 -31.60 28.95 0.47
N TRP A 123 -30.82 29.75 -0.25
CA TRP A 123 -31.17 31.16 -0.50
C TRP A 123 -32.43 31.31 -1.34
N ALA A 124 -32.63 30.48 -2.36
CA ALA A 124 -33.87 30.48 -3.14
C ALA A 124 -35.11 30.22 -2.26
N ALA A 125 -35.04 29.23 -1.37
CA ALA A 125 -36.11 28.95 -0.42
C ALA A 125 -36.38 30.13 0.53
N VAL A 126 -35.32 30.75 1.07
CA VAL A 126 -35.44 31.94 1.93
C VAL A 126 -36.14 33.08 1.19
N TYR A 127 -35.73 33.39 -0.05
CA TYR A 127 -36.35 34.45 -0.83
C TYR A 127 -37.80 34.16 -1.21
N ILE A 128 -38.13 32.92 -1.55
CA ILE A 128 -39.51 32.51 -1.82
C ILE A 128 -40.37 32.65 -0.57
N SER A 129 -39.88 32.20 0.60
CA SER A 129 -40.58 32.38 1.87
C SER A 129 -40.76 33.85 2.23
N LEU A 130 -39.75 34.68 2.00
CA LEU A 130 -39.85 36.13 2.23
C LEU A 130 -40.87 36.79 1.30
N ALA A 131 -40.87 36.42 0.02
CA ALA A 131 -41.81 36.93 -0.96
C ALA A 131 -43.24 36.50 -0.62
N PHE A 132 -43.45 35.24 -0.25
CA PHE A 132 -44.75 34.75 0.15
C PHE A 132 -45.25 35.46 1.42
N TRP A 133 -44.37 35.69 2.40
CA TRP A 133 -44.72 36.47 3.59
C TRP A 133 -45.03 37.95 3.28
N TYR A 134 -44.31 38.55 2.34
CA TYR A 134 -44.51 39.95 1.95
C TYR A 134 -45.78 40.17 1.12
N PHE A 135 -46.17 39.21 0.29
CA PHE A 135 -47.35 39.29 -0.58
C PHE A 135 -48.60 38.60 -0.02
N SER A 136 -48.50 37.94 1.14
CA SER A 136 -49.63 37.38 1.89
C SER A 136 -50.17 38.36 2.91
#